data_AF-A0A9Q4C8D7-F1
#
_entry.id   AF-A0A9Q4C8D7-F1
#
_cell.length_a   1.000
_cell.length_b   1.000
_cell.length_c   1.000
_cell.angle_alpha   90.00
_cell.angle_beta   90.00
_cell.angle_gamma   90.00
#
_symmetry.space_group_name_H-M   'P 1'
#
loop_
_entity.id
_entity.type
_entity.pdbx_description
1 polymer ?
#
loop_
_entity_poly.entity_id
_entity_poly.type
_entity_poly.pdbx_seq_one_letter_code
_entity_poly.pdbx_strand_id
1 'polypeptide(L)'
;MSVATLISDLLQVILAGLVLGAGLPALFAVGVRLASPAAHSATQTVPTWRKGLAGLCFAVIVGSIILGIMWITKGVLHDSFGLDIFGTEAH
;
A
#
# COMPACT_ATOMS: atom_id res chain seq x y z
N MET A 1 -5.81 21.25 -27.37
CA MET A 1 -4.85 20.49 -26.53
C MET A 1 -3.46 20.89 -26.96
N SER A 2 -2.70 21.57 -26.10
CA SER A 2 -1.35 22.05 -26.42
C SER A 2 -0.33 20.99 -26.02
N VAL A 3 0.79 20.86 -26.72
CA VAL A 3 1.84 19.87 -26.40
C VAL A 3 2.30 19.96 -24.93
N ALA A 4 2.31 21.18 -24.38
CA ALA A 4 2.61 21.41 -22.96
C ALA A 4 1.67 20.66 -22.00
N THR A 5 0.37 20.57 -22.31
CA THR A 5 -0.60 19.84 -21.45
C THR A 5 -0.40 18.33 -21.52
N LEU A 6 -0.05 17.81 -22.71
CA LEU A 6 0.25 16.38 -22.87
C LEU A 6 1.46 15.94 -22.05
N ILE A 7 2.51 16.76 -22.02
CA ILE A 7 3.71 16.49 -21.22
C ILE A 7 3.37 16.50 -19.72
N SER A 8 2.57 17.48 -19.26
CA SER A 8 2.11 17.52 -17.86
C SER A 8 1.30 16.29 -17.48
N ASP A 9 0.34 15.86 -18.31
CA ASP A 9 -0.49 14.68 -18.02
C ASP A 9 0.35 13.40 -17.98
N LEU A 10 1.29 13.23 -18.91
CA LEU A 10 2.21 12.10 -18.92
C LEU A 10 3.07 12.07 -17.67
N LEU A 11 3.65 13.21 -17.27
CA LEU A 11 4.45 13.30 -16.05
C LEU A 11 3.62 12.92 -14.82
N GLN A 12 2.37 13.35 -14.74
CA GLN A 12 1.49 13.02 -13.62
C GLN A 12 1.22 11.52 -13.53
N VAL A 13 0.95 10.85 -14.65
CA VAL A 13 0.73 9.39 -14.69
C VAL A 13 2.02 8.64 -14.39
N ILE A 14 3.15 9.07 -14.94
CA ILE A 14 4.46 8.44 -14.67
C ILE A 14 4.81 8.56 -13.19
N LEU A 15 4.63 9.74 -12.58
CA LEU A 15 4.87 9.93 -11.15
C LEU A 15 3.93 9.08 -10.31
N ALA A 16 2.63 9.05 -10.64
CA ALA A 16 1.68 8.20 -9.93
C ALA A 16 2.05 6.72 -10.06
N GLY A 17 2.37 6.25 -11.28
CA GLY A 17 2.80 4.88 -11.55
C GLY A 17 4.13 4.52 -10.87
N LEU A 18 5.07 5.45 -10.78
CA LEU A 18 6.34 5.25 -10.08
C LEU A 18 6.14 5.16 -8.57
N VAL A 19 5.32 6.03 -7.99
CA VAL A 19 5.01 6.02 -6.56
C VAL A 19 4.23 4.76 -6.19
N LEU A 20 3.19 4.40 -6.94
CA LEU A 20 2.38 3.22 -6.64
C LEU A 20 3.10 1.91 -7.00
N GLY A 21 3.84 1.89 -8.10
CA GLY A 21 4.55 0.71 -8.58
C GLY A 21 5.84 0.43 -7.81
N ALA A 22 6.68 1.45 -7.57
CA ALA A 22 7.98 1.29 -6.90
C ALA A 22 7.94 1.62 -5.39
N GLY A 23 6.92 2.35 -4.91
CA GLY A 23 6.79 2.66 -3.49
C GLY A 23 6.57 1.43 -2.61
N LEU A 24 5.72 0.48 -3.05
CA LEU A 24 5.44 -0.75 -2.30
C LEU A 24 6.68 -1.68 -2.21
N PRO A 25 7.39 -1.95 -3.31
CA PRO A 25 8.67 -2.68 -3.28
C PRO A 25 9.74 -1.98 -2.41
N ALA A 26 9.82 -0.65 -2.45
CA ALA A 26 10.76 0.12 -1.62
C ALA A 26 10.43 -0.03 -0.12
N LEU A 27 9.15 0.07 0.26
CA LEU A 27 8.71 -0.15 1.63
C LEU A 27 9.03 -1.56 2.12
N PHE A 28 8.82 -2.57 1.27
CA PHE A 28 9.18 -3.96 1.58
C PHE A 28 10.70 -4.11 1.80
N ALA A 29 11.53 -3.55 0.94
CA ALA A 29 12.98 -3.58 1.09
C ALA A 29 13.45 -2.91 2.39
N VAL A 30 12.83 -1.78 2.78
CA VAL A 30 13.09 -1.10 4.07
C VAL A 30 12.68 -1.99 5.24
N GLY A 31 11.51 -2.62 5.20
CA GLY A 31 11.05 -3.56 6.22
C GLY A 31 11.99 -4.76 6.41
N VAL A 32 12.42 -5.39 5.32
CA VAL A 32 13.39 -6.51 5.34
C VAL A 32 14.75 -6.04 5.88
N ARG A 33 15.20 -4.84 5.48
CA ARG A 33 16.46 -4.26 5.98
C ARG A 33 16.43 -4.02 7.49
N LEU A 34 15.28 -3.61 8.04
CA LEU A 34 15.08 -3.40 9.47
C LEU A 34 14.98 -4.72 10.25
N ALA A 35 14.45 -5.77 9.62
CA ALA A 35 14.36 -7.11 10.18
C ALA A 35 15.70 -7.88 10.15
N SER A 36 16.65 -7.46 9.30
CA SER A 36 17.96 -8.10 9.17
C SER A 36 18.88 -7.78 10.36
N PRO A 37 19.54 -8.78 10.98
CA PRO A 37 20.59 -8.56 11.96
C PRO A 37 21.74 -7.72 11.39
N ALA A 38 22.33 -6.84 12.19
CA ALA A 38 23.53 -6.13 11.76
C ALA A 38 24.69 -7.13 11.62
N ALA A 39 25.41 -7.08 10.49
CA ALA A 39 26.45 -8.04 10.10
C ALA A 39 27.64 -8.18 11.09
N HIS A 40 27.70 -7.35 12.14
CA HIS A 40 28.80 -7.31 13.11
C HIS A 40 28.35 -7.47 14.57
N SER A 41 27.11 -7.92 14.82
CA SER A 41 26.66 -8.19 16.19
C SER A 41 27.06 -9.61 16.63
N ALA A 42 27.97 -9.71 17.61
CA ALA A 42 28.38 -10.98 18.23
C ALA A 42 27.22 -11.76 18.87
N THR A 43 26.13 -11.05 19.18
CA THR A 43 24.85 -11.63 19.57
C THR A 43 23.90 -11.45 18.39
N GLN A 44 23.54 -12.54 17.70
CA GLN A 44 22.60 -12.56 16.56
C GLN A 44 21.14 -12.21 16.96
N THR A 45 20.93 -11.47 18.04
CA THR A 45 19.60 -11.11 18.53
C THR A 45 19.12 -9.83 17.85
N VAL A 46 18.09 -9.96 17.02
CA VAL A 46 17.36 -8.80 16.51
C VAL A 46 16.50 -8.25 17.65
N PRO A 47 16.68 -6.99 18.07
CA PRO A 47 15.94 -6.45 19.20
C PRO A 47 14.44 -6.34 18.86
N THR A 48 13.57 -6.65 19.82
CA THR A 48 12.12 -6.76 19.63
C THR A 48 11.47 -5.51 19.01
N TRP A 49 12.01 -4.32 19.31
CA TRP A 49 11.52 -3.05 18.73
C TRP A 49 11.73 -2.96 17.22
N ARG A 50 12.83 -3.51 16.67
CA ARG A 50 13.10 -3.56 15.23
C ARG A 50 12.15 -4.52 14.51
N LYS A 51 11.83 -5.66 15.14
CA LYS A 51 10.81 -6.58 14.64
C LYS A 51 9.43 -5.91 14.57
N GLY A 52 9.08 -5.14 15.61
CA GLY A 52 7.83 -4.34 15.62
C GLY A 52 7.78 -3.32 14.49
N LEU A 53 8.88 -2.61 14.23
CA LEU A 53 8.96 -1.61 13.17
C LEU A 53 8.88 -2.24 11.76
N ALA A 54 9.50 -3.40 11.55
CA ALA A 54 9.36 -4.16 10.32
C ALA A 54 7.91 -4.63 10.10
N GLY A 55 7.25 -5.10 11.17
CA GLY A 55 5.82 -5.45 11.16
C GLY A 55 4.93 -4.27 10.81
N LEU A 56 5.20 -3.08 11.36
CA LEU A 56 4.47 -1.85 11.02
C LEU A 56 4.60 -1.50 9.53
N CYS A 57 5.82 -1.63 8.98
CA CYS A 57 6.08 -1.41 7.55
C CYS A 57 5.23 -2.35 6.68
N PHE A 58 5.15 -3.62 7.08
CA PHE A 58 4.29 -4.61 6.41
C PHE A 58 2.79 -4.31 6.58
N ALA A 59 2.37 -3.85 7.75
CA ALA A 59 0.99 -3.45 8.01
C ALA A 59 0.57 -2.26 7.13
N VAL A 60 1.47 -1.29 6.89
CA VAL A 60 1.23 -0.17 5.98
C VAL A 60 1.06 -0.66 4.53
N ILE A 61 1.87 -1.63 4.09
CA ILE A 61 1.74 -2.26 2.76
C ILE A 61 0.36 -2.92 2.62
N VAL A 62 -0.03 -3.75 3.59
CA VAL A 62 -1.34 -4.42 3.61
C VAL A 62 -2.48 -3.40 3.61
N GLY A 63 -2.39 -2.36 4.45
CA GLY A 63 -3.36 -1.28 4.50
C GLY A 63 -3.52 -0.57 3.16
N SER A 64 -2.39 -0.26 2.50
CA SER A 64 -2.38 0.38 1.17
C SER A 64 -3.02 -0.50 0.10
N ILE A 65 -2.75 -1.82 0.13
CA ILE A 65 -3.38 -2.79 -0.77
C ILE A 65 -4.89 -2.83 -0.53
N ILE A 66 -5.35 -2.93 0.71
CA ILE A 66 -6.79 -2.96 1.05
C ILE A 66 -7.47 -1.67 0.59
N LEU A 67 -6.88 -0.50 0.84
CA LEU A 67 -7.39 0.79 0.40
C LEU A 67 -7.48 0.88 -1.13
N GLY A 68 -6.44 0.44 -1.84
CA GLY A 68 -6.41 0.42 -3.31
C GLY A 68 -7.47 -0.51 -3.90
N ILE A 69 -7.60 -1.73 -3.35
CA ILE A 69 -8.64 -2.68 -3.76
C ILE A 69 -10.02 -2.10 -3.46
N MET A 70 -10.25 -1.58 -2.25
CA MET A 70 -11.52 -0.96 -1.86
C MET A 70 -11.88 0.19 -2.81
N TRP A 71 -10.90 0.98 -3.25
CA TRP A 71 -11.08 2.09 -4.20
C TRP A 71 -11.46 1.61 -5.61
N ILE A 72 -10.78 0.58 -6.13
CA ILE A 72 -11.08 -0.01 -7.44
C ILE A 72 -12.45 -0.70 -7.41
N THR A 73 -12.74 -1.43 -6.33
CA THR A 73 -13.98 -2.20 -6.15
C THR A 73 -15.15 -1.33 -5.69
N LYS A 74 -15.02 -0.01 -5.47
CA LYS A 74 -16.15 0.85 -5.00
C LYS A 74 -17.45 0.65 -5.80
N GLY A 75 -17.36 0.47 -7.12
CA GLY A 75 -18.52 0.21 -7.97
C GLY A 75 -19.09 -1.20 -7.83
N VAL A 76 -18.23 -2.21 -7.66
CA VAL A 76 -18.59 -3.63 -7.51
C VAL A 76 -19.03 -3.95 -6.07
N LEU A 77 -18.58 -3.19 -5.07
CA LEU A 77 -19.00 -3.36 -3.68
C LEU A 77 -20.44 -2.87 -3.46
N HIS A 78 -20.90 -1.91 -4.27
CA HIS A 78 -22.28 -1.46 -4.23
C HIS A 78 -23.23 -2.45 -4.93
N ASP A 79 -22.75 -3.08 -6.01
CA ASP A 79 -23.59 -3.90 -6.91
C ASP A 79 -23.49 -5.42 -6.63
N SER A 80 -22.32 -5.92 -6.23
CA SER A 80 -22.06 -7.36 -6.05
C SER A 80 -21.99 -7.81 -4.60
N PHE A 81 -21.82 -6.91 -3.62
CA PHE A 81 -21.68 -7.36 -2.24
C PHE A 81 -23.01 -7.74 -1.61
N GLY A 82 -24.17 -7.28 -2.12
CA GLY A 82 -25.49 -7.77 -1.70
C GLY A 82 -25.67 -7.88 -0.18
N LEU A 83 -24.87 -7.12 0.58
CA LEU A 83 -24.91 -7.11 2.02
C LEU A 83 -25.91 -6.03 2.37
N ASP A 84 -27.13 -6.51 2.52
CA ASP A 84 -28.23 -5.94 3.26
C ASP A 84 -27.79 -5.68 4.73
N ILE A 85 -26.85 -4.74 4.91
CA ILE A 85 -26.55 -4.14 6.23
C ILE A 85 -27.48 -2.94 6.47
N PHE A 86 -28.18 -2.49 5.43
CA PHE A 86 -29.38 -1.68 5.57
C PHE A 86 -30.58 -2.60 5.46
N GLY A 87 -30.92 -3.28 6.55
CA GLY A 87 -32.26 -3.83 6.73
C GLY A 87 -33.28 -2.70 6.57
N THR A 88 -33.64 -2.41 5.33
CA THR A 88 -34.68 -1.45 4.93
C THR A 88 -35.62 -2.25 4.06
N GLU A 89 -36.27 -3.18 4.75
CA GLU A 89 -37.68 -3.40 4.55
C GLU A 89 -38.39 -2.03 4.57
N ALA A 90 -39.18 -1.77 3.54
CA ALA A 90 -40.19 -0.71 3.45
C ALA A 90 -39.73 0.72 3.77
N HIS A 91 -39.59 1.56 2.73
CA HIS A 91 -40.57 2.60 2.37
C HIS A 91 -40.02 3.53 1.29
#